data_AF-A0A9E2V615-F1
#
_entry.id   AF-A0A9E2V615-F1
#
_cell.length_a   1.000
_cell.length_b   1.000
_cell.length_c   1.000
_cell.angle_alpha   90.00
_cell.angle_beta   90.00
_cell.angle_gamma   90.00
#
_symmetry.space_group_name_H-M   'P 1'
#
loop_
_entity.id
_entity.type
_entity.pdbx_description
1 polymer ?
#
loop_
_entity_poly.entity_id
_entity_poly.type
_entity_poly.pdbx_seq_one_letter_code
_entity_poly.pdbx_strand_id
1 'polypeptide(L)'
;MEKGIEGKVTMTSRGSVTIPSDIRKALGCRPGTEFRVTAEPDTGMMIFYAQVSVDRDQAWFWTPEWLRLEAEVDKDFAEGRYKEKSSTEFKKEIESW
;
A
#
# COMPACT_ATOMS: atom_id res chain seq x y z
N MET A 1 14.59 -6.89 -16.57
CA MET A 1 14.10 -7.34 -15.25
C MET A 1 15.15 -6.91 -14.25
N GLU A 2 14.83 -5.96 -13.37
CA GLU A 2 15.77 -5.53 -12.33
C GLU A 2 16.13 -6.72 -11.43
N LYS A 3 17.40 -6.81 -11.05
CA LYS A 3 17.89 -7.87 -10.17
C LYS A 3 17.16 -7.75 -8.83
N GLY A 4 16.53 -8.83 -8.37
CA GLY A 4 15.88 -8.85 -7.06
C GLY A 4 16.86 -8.54 -5.93
N ILE A 5 16.37 -7.92 -4.85
CA ILE A 5 17.17 -7.68 -3.65
C ILE A 5 17.22 -8.99 -2.85
N GLU A 6 18.40 -9.56 -2.69
CA GLU A 6 18.61 -10.82 -1.98
C GLU A 6 19.29 -10.57 -0.62
N GLY A 7 18.97 -11.43 0.35
CA GLY A 7 19.67 -11.43 1.64
C GLY A 7 19.61 -12.80 2.29
N LYS A 8 20.72 -13.23 2.88
CA LYS A 8 20.79 -14.49 3.63
C LYS A 8 20.41 -14.24 5.09
N VAL A 9 19.47 -15.03 5.59
CA VAL A 9 19.02 -14.97 6.99
C VAL A 9 19.15 -16.34 7.64
N THR A 10 19.27 -16.36 8.96
CA THR A 10 19.25 -17.60 9.75
C THR A 10 18.00 -17.59 10.62
N MET A 11 17.26 -18.69 10.61
CA MET A 11 16.07 -18.86 11.43
C MET A 11 16.46 -19.05 12.89
N THR A 12 15.76 -18.37 13.80
CA THR A 12 15.95 -18.57 15.24
C THR A 12 15.32 -19.89 15.68
N SER A 13 15.61 -20.34 16.90
CA SER A 13 15.00 -21.55 17.47
C SER A 13 13.47 -21.51 17.55
N ARG A 14 12.86 -20.31 17.56
CA ARG A 14 11.40 -20.13 17.55
C ARG A 14 10.81 -19.97 16.15
N GLY A 15 11.60 -20.18 15.09
CA GLY A 15 11.11 -20.09 13.72
C GLY A 15 11.04 -18.67 13.15
N SER A 16 11.52 -17.65 13.87
CA SER A 16 11.51 -16.27 13.37
C SER A 16 12.71 -16.00 12.46
N VAL A 17 12.51 -15.21 11.41
CA VAL A 17 13.58 -14.66 10.56
C VAL A 17 13.50 -13.13 10.57
N THR A 18 14.66 -12.48 10.59
CA THR A 18 14.72 -11.02 10.49
C THR A 18 14.85 -10.62 9.03
N ILE A 19 13.89 -9.86 8.51
CA ILE A 19 13.95 -9.34 7.14
C ILE A 19 15.10 -8.32 7.03
N PRO A 20 16.06 -8.51 6.10
CA PRO A 20 17.18 -7.60 5.89
C PRO A 20 16.75 -6.15 5.69
N SER A 21 17.60 -5.19 6.11
CA SER A 21 17.28 -3.75 6.08
C SER A 21 16.91 -3.26 4.68
N ASP A 22 17.61 -3.73 3.67
CA ASP A 22 17.47 -3.21 2.30
C ASP A 22 16.16 -3.68 1.69
N ILE A 23 15.78 -4.94 1.97
CA ILE A 23 14.47 -5.50 1.60
C ILE A 23 13.34 -4.74 2.32
N ARG A 24 13.48 -4.48 3.63
CA ARG A 24 12.46 -3.69 4.38
C ARG A 24 12.29 -2.29 3.82
N LYS A 25 13.39 -1.60 3.48
CA LYS A 25 13.33 -0.25 2.90
C LYS A 25 12.67 -0.27 1.51
N ALA A 26 13.07 -1.21 0.66
CA ALA A 26 12.51 -1.34 -0.69
C ALA A 26 11.01 -1.67 -0.69
N LEU A 27 10.56 -2.48 0.28
CA LEU A 27 9.15 -2.85 0.43
C LEU A 27 8.35 -1.92 1.36
N GLY A 28 8.95 -0.85 1.89
CA GLY A 28 8.30 0.07 2.83
C GLY A 28 7.83 -0.58 4.15
N CYS A 29 8.45 -1.69 4.57
CA CYS A 29 8.05 -2.42 5.76
C CYS A 29 8.39 -1.63 7.04
N ARG A 30 7.42 -1.56 7.95
CA ARG A 30 7.52 -0.91 9.27
C ARG A 30 7.13 -1.89 10.38
N PRO A 31 7.45 -1.62 11.66
CA PRO A 31 6.91 -2.42 12.76
C PRO A 31 5.39 -2.54 12.63
N GLY A 32 4.86 -3.76 12.69
CA GLY A 32 3.44 -4.05 12.48
C GLY A 32 3.03 -4.39 11.05
N THR A 33 3.93 -4.34 10.05
CA THR A 33 3.63 -4.86 8.71
C THR A 33 3.33 -6.36 8.79
N GLU A 34 2.16 -6.76 8.32
CA GLU A 34 1.74 -8.15 8.22
C GLU A 34 2.25 -8.77 6.91
N PHE A 35 2.42 -10.09 6.89
CA PHE A 35 2.82 -10.83 5.70
C PHE A 35 1.95 -12.06 5.53
N ARG A 36 1.44 -12.27 4.32
CA ARG A 36 0.90 -13.57 3.91
C ARG A 36 2.06 -14.43 3.44
N VAL A 37 2.19 -15.63 4.00
CA VAL A 37 3.27 -16.57 3.67
C VAL A 37 2.69 -17.76 2.91
N THR A 38 3.26 -18.07 1.75
CA THR A 38 2.95 -19.29 1.00
C THR A 38 4.21 -20.13 0.86
N ALA A 39 4.06 -21.45 0.88
CA ALA A 39 5.16 -22.38 0.71
C ALA A 39 4.83 -23.36 -0.42
N GLU A 40 5.85 -23.68 -1.22
CA GLU A 40 5.82 -24.69 -2.26
C GLU A 40 6.81 -25.80 -1.87
N PRO A 41 6.35 -26.89 -1.21
CA PRO A 41 7.23 -27.91 -0.66
C PRO A 41 8.15 -28.57 -1.70
N ASP A 42 7.65 -28.76 -2.92
CA ASP A 42 8.38 -29.43 -3.99
C ASP A 42 9.57 -28.63 -4.51
N THR A 43 9.48 -27.30 -4.47
CA THR A 43 10.55 -26.38 -4.90
C THR A 43 11.37 -25.88 -3.72
N GLY A 44 10.87 -26.04 -2.49
CA GLY A 44 11.43 -25.44 -1.27
C GLY A 44 11.24 -23.93 -1.19
N MET A 45 10.42 -23.34 -2.07
CA MET A 45 10.19 -21.91 -2.08
C MET A 45 9.22 -21.49 -0.99
N MET A 46 9.54 -20.37 -0.35
CA MET A 46 8.65 -19.67 0.56
C MET A 46 8.54 -18.22 0.10
N ILE A 47 7.31 -17.76 -0.15
CA ILE A 47 7.04 -16.42 -0.66
C ILE A 47 6.29 -15.65 0.42
N PHE A 48 6.80 -14.47 0.74
CA PHE A 48 6.18 -13.53 1.68
C PHE A 48 5.58 -12.37 0.89
N TYR A 49 4.28 -12.17 1.03
CA TYR A 49 3.57 -11.02 0.48
C TYR A 49 3.32 -10.03 1.60
N ALA A 50 3.98 -8.86 1.57
CA ALA A 50 3.65 -7.77 2.47
C ALA A 50 2.16 -7.41 2.32
N GLN A 51 1.46 -7.29 3.44
CA GLN A 51 0.07 -6.89 3.51
C GLN A 51 0.01 -5.47 4.06
N VAL A 52 -0.87 -4.66 3.46
CA VAL A 52 -1.27 -3.39 4.04
C VAL A 52 -2.52 -3.68 4.86
N SER A 53 -2.37 -3.75 6.18
CA SER A 53 -3.49 -3.84 7.10
C SER A 53 -4.22 -2.49 7.06
N VAL A 54 -5.40 -2.46 6.44
CA VAL A 54 -6.30 -1.30 6.51
C VAL A 54 -7.32 -1.60 7.59
N ASP A 55 -7.52 -0.66 8.53
CA ASP A 55 -8.59 -0.77 9.51
C ASP A 55 -9.93 -0.96 8.79
N ARG A 56 -10.79 -1.84 9.33
CA ARG A 56 -12.02 -2.26 8.63
C ARG A 56 -12.93 -1.09 8.26
N ASP A 57 -12.95 -0.05 9.07
CA ASP A 57 -13.71 1.19 8.87
C ASP A 57 -13.09 2.12 7.81
N GLN A 58 -11.84 1.88 7.39
CA GLN A 58 -11.13 2.60 6.33
C GLN A 58 -10.90 1.75 5.07
N ALA A 59 -11.25 0.46 5.10
CA ALA A 59 -11.06 -0.46 3.99
C ALA A 59 -11.84 -0.04 2.72
N TRP A 60 -12.93 0.72 2.88
CA TRP A 60 -13.71 1.25 1.75
C TRP A 60 -12.90 2.21 0.88
N PHE A 61 -11.86 2.87 1.40
CA PHE A 61 -10.99 3.78 0.63
C PHE A 61 -10.06 3.03 -0.34
N TRP A 62 -9.86 1.73 -0.12
CA TRP A 62 -8.91 0.90 -0.88
C TRP A 62 -9.60 -0.08 -1.84
N THR A 63 -10.87 0.16 -2.19
CA THR A 63 -11.52 -0.67 -3.20
C THR A 63 -11.01 -0.32 -4.60
N PRO A 64 -10.99 -1.28 -5.55
CA PRO A 64 -10.58 -1.01 -6.93
C PRO A 64 -11.34 0.15 -7.58
N GLU A 65 -12.60 0.36 -7.20
CA GLU A 65 -13.42 1.47 -7.67
C GLU A 65 -12.88 2.81 -7.18
N TRP A 66 -12.49 2.91 -5.89
CA TRP A 66 -11.91 4.13 -5.33
C TRP A 66 -10.56 4.48 -5.94
N LEU A 67 -9.67 3.49 -6.11
CA LEU A 67 -8.39 3.69 -6.79
C LEU A 67 -8.57 4.15 -8.25
N ARG A 68 -9.59 3.63 -8.95
CA ARG A 68 -9.94 4.08 -10.31
C ARG A 68 -10.38 5.54 -10.32
N LEU A 69 -11.20 5.94 -9.35
CA LEU A 69 -11.68 7.31 -9.22
C LEU A 69 -10.54 8.27 -8.84
N GLU A 70 -9.62 7.85 -7.96
CA GLU A 70 -8.42 8.62 -7.63
C GLU A 70 -7.57 8.89 -8.88
N ALA A 71 -7.30 7.86 -9.68
CA ALA A 71 -6.54 8.00 -10.93
C ALA A 71 -7.25 8.94 -11.94
N GLU A 72 -8.59 8.94 -11.99
CA GLU A 72 -9.38 9.87 -12.80
C GLU A 72 -9.24 11.32 -12.30
N VAL A 73 -9.30 11.53 -10.98
CA VAL A 73 -9.12 12.85 -10.37
C VAL A 73 -7.71 13.39 -10.58
N ASP A 74 -6.68 12.55 -10.44
CA ASP A 74 -5.29 12.95 -10.70
C ASP A 74 -5.10 13.37 -12.16
N LYS A 75 -5.71 12.64 -13.10
CA LYS A 75 -5.72 13.01 -14.51
C LYS A 75 -6.43 14.33 -14.74
N ASP A 76 -7.60 14.53 -14.12
CA ASP A 76 -8.34 15.79 -14.21
C ASP A 76 -7.53 16.96 -13.66
N PHE A 77 -6.82 16.77 -12.54
CA PHE A 77 -5.95 17.79 -11.96
C PHE A 77 -4.76 18.12 -12.87
N ALA A 78 -4.08 17.11 -13.39
CA ALA A 78 -2.95 17.27 -14.32
C ALA A 78 -3.35 17.95 -15.64
N GLU A 79 -4.57 17.68 -16.12
CA GLU A 79 -5.12 18.27 -17.35
C GLU A 79 -5.87 19.60 -17.07
N GLY A 80 -5.80 20.13 -15.85
CA GLY A 80 -6.38 21.42 -15.46
C GLY A 80 -7.91 21.45 -15.42
N ARG A 81 -8.57 20.30 -15.37
CA ARG A 81 -10.03 20.15 -15.25
C ARG A 81 -10.50 20.26 -13.81
N TYR A 82 -10.18 21.37 -13.16
CA TYR A 82 -10.70 21.69 -11.83
C TYR A 82 -11.22 23.13 -11.78
N LYS A 83 -11.97 23.45 -10.73
CA LYS A 83 -12.42 24.81 -10.43
C LYS A 83 -11.89 25.20 -9.06
N GLU A 84 -11.20 26.31 -8.99
CA GLU A 84 -10.85 26.92 -7.71
C GLU A 84 -12.05 27.69 -7.16
N LYS A 85 -12.24 27.60 -5.85
CA LYS A 85 -13.21 28.42 -5.12
C LYS A 85 -12.58 28.92 -3.84
N SER A 86 -12.95 30.13 -3.43
CA SER A 86 -12.59 30.59 -2.10
C SER A 86 -13.34 29.78 -1.03
N SER A 87 -12.76 29.69 0.17
CA SER A 87 -13.40 29.01 1.29
C SER A 87 -14.77 29.61 1.65
N THR A 88 -14.95 30.92 1.45
CA THR A 88 -16.22 31.61 1.66
C THR A 88 -17.28 31.22 0.64
N GLU A 89 -16.92 31.12 -0.64
CA GLU A 89 -17.83 30.70 -1.71
C GLU A 89 -18.23 29.23 -1.56
N PHE A 90 -17.25 28.37 -1.24
CA PHE A 90 -17.48 26.94 -1.03
C PHE A 90 -18.42 26.66 0.16
N LYS A 91 -18.26 27.38 1.27
CA LYS A 91 -19.15 27.24 2.43
C LYS A 91 -20.60 27.59 2.10
N LYS A 92 -20.82 28.70 1.39
CA LYS A 92 -22.17 29.11 0.98
C LYS A 92 -22.86 28.07 0.09
N GLU A 93 -22.10 27.37 -0.74
CA GLU A 93 -22.62 26.31 -1.62
C GLU A 93 -23.02 25.07 -0.82
N ILE A 94 -22.17 24.58 0.09
CA ILE A 94 -22.49 23.40 0.91
C ILE A 94 -23.69 23.68 1.84
N GLU A 95 -23.78 24.88 2.42
CA GLU A 95 -24.91 25.28 3.27
C GLU A 95 -26.25 25.38 2.50
N SER A 96 -26.20 25.38 1.16
CA SER A 96 -27.36 25.42 0.29
C SER A 96 -27.83 24.05 -0.22
N TRP A 97 -27.12 22.97 0.13
CA TRP A 97 -27.48 21.58 -0.18
C TRP A 97 -28.34 20.97 0.92
#